data_AF-A0AA90QM96-F1
#
_entry.id   AF-A0AA90QM96-F1
#
_cell.length_a   1.000
_cell.length_b   1.000
_cell.length_c   1.000
_cell.angle_alpha   90.00
_cell.angle_beta   90.00
_cell.angle_gamma   90.00
#
_symmetry.space_group_name_H-M   'P 1'
#
loop_
_entity.id
_entity.type
_entity.pdbx_description
1 polymer ?
#
loop_
_entity_poly.entity_id
_entity_poly.type
_entity_poly.pdbx_seq_one_letter_code
_entity_poly.pdbx_strand_id
1 'polypeptide(L)' 'MRLDIYRRAEHDGKFSYLAVPQDRNIPNEATNTDWEVEARAFEIADEADQLPDYDIERLNEQIAEKGYAVTALH' A
#
# COMPACT_ATOMS: atom_id res chain seq x y z
N MET A 1 -0.14 -12.29 -6.57
CA MET A 1 1.03 -11.87 -5.76
C MET A 1 0.68 -11.64 -4.29
N ARG A 2 1.68 -11.47 -3.40
CA ARG A 2 1.48 -11.20 -1.95
C ARG A 2 2.00 -9.83 -1.55
N LEU A 3 1.20 -9.11 -0.79
CA LEU A 3 1.48 -7.75 -0.33
C LEU A 3 1.41 -7.66 1.19
N ASP A 4 2.28 -6.86 1.79
CA ASP A 4 2.10 -6.37 3.15
C ASP A 4 1.42 -5.00 3.07
N ILE A 5 0.29 -4.86 3.76
CA ILE A 5 -0.52 -3.65 3.81
C ILE A 5 -0.28 -2.95 5.14
N TYR A 6 0.10 -1.69 5.04
CA TYR A 6 0.27 -0.80 6.16
C TYR A 6 -0.78 0.30 6.10
N ARG A 7 -1.14 0.85 7.26
CA ARG A 7 -2.04 1.99 7.39
C ARG A 7 -1.39 3.07 8.23
N ARG A 8 -1.82 4.30 8.03
CA ARG A 8 -1.52 5.41 8.93
C ARG A 8 -2.76 6.25 9.14
N ALA A 9 -2.92 6.79 10.33
CA ALA A 9 -3.96 7.77 10.61
C ALA A 9 -3.60 9.10 9.92
N GLU A 10 -4.55 9.65 9.17
CA GLU A 10 -4.48 10.99 8.60
C GLU A 10 -5.19 12.00 9.51
N HIS A 11 -4.91 13.28 9.28
CA HIS A 11 -5.75 14.35 9.82
C HIS A 11 -7.17 14.19 9.27
N ASP A 12 -8.19 14.37 10.13
CA ASP A 12 -9.62 14.16 9.83
C ASP A 12 -10.15 12.72 10.06
N GLY A 13 -9.38 11.83 10.70
CA GLY A 13 -9.85 10.49 11.07
C GLY A 13 -9.95 9.51 9.89
N LYS A 14 -9.36 9.88 8.76
CA LYS A 14 -9.16 8.99 7.61
C LYS A 14 -7.89 8.15 7.80
N PHE A 15 -7.77 7.09 7.02
CA PHE A 15 -6.55 6.30 6.95
C PHE A 15 -5.99 6.36 5.53
N SER A 16 -4.68 6.52 5.42
CA SER A 16 -3.97 6.19 4.19
C SER A 16 -3.43 4.78 4.30
N TYR A 17 -3.42 4.07 3.17
CA TYR A 17 -2.89 2.71 3.09
C TYR A 17 -1.67 2.68 2.18
N LEU A 18 -0.73 1.80 2.51
CA LEU A 18 0.50 1.52 1.78
C LEU A 18 0.59 0.03 1.53
N ALA A 19 0.61 -0.37 0.27
CA ALA A 19 0.81 -1.74 -0.15
C ALA A 19 2.24 -1.95 -0.65
N VAL A 20 2.98 -2.85 0.00
CA VAL A 20 4.36 -3.19 -0.35
C VAL A 20 4.42 -4.67 -0.71
N PRO A 21 5.03 -5.08 -1.83
CA PRO A 21 5.28 -6.49 -2.10
C PRO A 21 6.02 -7.15 -0.93
N GLN A 22 5.58 -8.33 -0.48
CA GLN A 22 6.10 -8.99 0.73
C GLN A 22 7.63 -9.17 0.72
N ASP A 23 8.23 -9.28 -0.47
CA ASP A 23 9.68 -9.42 -0.65
C ASP A 23 10.45 -8.07 -0.66
N ARG A 24 9.77 -6.95 -0.38
CA ARG A 24 10.35 -5.60 -0.38
C ARG A 24 10.20 -4.92 0.97
N ASN A 25 11.21 -4.11 1.31
CA ASN A 25 11.15 -3.22 2.47
C ASN A 25 10.27 -2.00 2.19
N ILE A 26 9.73 -1.42 3.26
CA ILE A 26 9.06 -0.11 3.20
C ILE A 26 10.03 0.93 2.61
N PRO A 27 9.61 1.74 1.64
CA PRO A 27 10.43 2.78 1.02
C PRO A 27 10.96 3.78 2.05
N ASN A 28 12.20 4.25 1.89
CA ASN A 28 12.78 5.28 2.78
C ASN A 28 11.97 6.58 2.82
N GLU A 29 11.24 6.91 1.75
CA GLU A 29 10.33 8.06 1.71
C GLU A 29 9.12 7.86 2.66
N ALA A 30 8.68 6.62 2.82
CA ALA A 30 7.58 6.23 3.69
C ALA A 30 8.04 5.86 5.11
N THR A 31 9.32 5.58 5.36
CA THR A 31 9.83 5.24 6.72
C THR A 31 9.81 6.39 7.72
N ASN A 32 9.65 7.64 7.28
CA ASN A 32 9.46 8.79 8.19
C ASN A 32 8.04 8.90 8.75
N THR A 33 7.15 7.97 8.38
CA THR A 33 5.76 7.97 8.83
C THR A 33 5.50 6.76 9.72
N ASP A 34 4.71 6.95 10.78
CA ASP A 34 4.25 5.89 11.69
C ASP A 34 3.21 4.98 11.00
N TRP A 35 3.70 4.12 10.11
CA TRP A 35 2.91 3.07 9.49
C TRP A 35 2.64 1.92 10.47
N GLU A 36 1.37 1.62 10.67
CA GLU A 36 0.91 0.46 11.41
C GLU A 36 0.62 -0.70 10.45
N VAL A 37 0.87 -1.92 10.87
CA VAL A 37 0.56 -3.10 10.05
C VAL A 37 -0.94 -3.35 10.06
N GLU A 38 -1.59 -3.27 8.90
CA GLU A 38 -3.01 -3.60 8.74
C GLU A 38 -3.19 -5.06 8.33
N ALA A 39 -2.40 -5.53 7.35
CA ALA A 39 -2.41 -6.92 6.91
C ALA A 39 -1.00 -7.35 6.47
N ARG A 40 -0.67 -8.62 6.68
CA ARG A 40 0.58 -9.23 6.18
C ARG A 40 0.28 -10.38 5.25
N ALA A 41 1.14 -10.58 4.25
CA ALA A 41 0.99 -11.63 3.24
C ALA A 41 -0.42 -11.65 2.61
N PHE A 42 -1.00 -10.47 2.39
CA PHE A 42 -2.29 -10.28 1.75
C PHE A 42 -2.21 -10.79 0.31
N GLU A 43 -2.98 -11.82 0.01
CA GLU A 43 -2.97 -12.48 -1.28
C GLU A 43 -3.93 -11.77 -2.24
N ILE A 44 -3.40 -11.40 -3.41
CA ILE A 44 -4.15 -10.77 -4.49
C ILE A 44 -3.89 -11.50 -5.79
N ALA A 45 -4.83 -11.43 -6.72
CA ALA A 45 -4.57 -11.88 -8.09
C ALA A 45 -3.38 -11.11 -8.67
N ASP A 46 -2.50 -11.77 -9.41
CA ASP A 46 -1.37 -11.11 -10.07
C ASP A 46 -1.81 -10.07 -11.11
N GLU A 47 -3.05 -10.17 -11.58
CA GLU A 47 -3.68 -9.26 -12.53
C GLU A 47 -4.47 -8.13 -11.84
N ALA A 48 -4.54 -8.12 -10.50
CA ALA A 48 -5.29 -7.12 -9.76
C ALA A 48 -4.64 -5.75 -9.92
N ASP A 49 -5.37 -4.78 -10.47
CA ASP A 49 -4.86 -3.41 -10.68
C ASP A 49 -5.41 -2.40 -9.66
N GLN A 50 -6.32 -2.81 -8.80
CA GLN A 50 -6.88 -1.97 -7.74
C GLN A 50 -7.11 -2.79 -6.47
N LEU A 51 -7.03 -2.14 -5.32
CA LEU A 51 -7.45 -2.67 -4.02
C LEU A 51 -8.53 -1.75 -3.44
N PRO A 52 -9.82 -2.01 -3.73
CA PRO A 52 -10.92 -1.15 -3.32
C PRO A 52 -11.02 -0.99 -1.79
N ASP A 53 -10.72 -2.04 -1.02
CA ASP A 53 -10.77 -2.01 0.44
C ASP A 53 -9.75 -1.03 1.07
N TYR A 54 -8.72 -0.65 0.29
CA TYR A 54 -7.63 0.24 0.72
C TYR A 54 -7.57 1.53 -0.10
N ASP A 55 -8.54 1.77 -1.00
CA ASP A 55 -8.56 2.94 -1.89
C ASP A 55 -7.27 3.08 -2.72
N ILE A 56 -6.67 1.94 -3.10
CA ILE A 56 -5.45 1.89 -3.90
C ILE A 56 -5.85 1.63 -5.36
N GLU A 57 -5.59 2.59 -6.22
CA GLU A 57 -5.79 2.47 -7.67
C GLU A 57 -4.47 2.30 -8.42
N ARG A 58 -4.48 1.77 -9.65
CA ARG A 58 -3.28 1.63 -10.50
C ARG A 58 -2.15 0.88 -9.79
N LEU A 59 -2.51 -0.17 -9.05
CA LEU A 59 -1.64 -0.94 -8.18
C LEU A 59 -0.37 -1.41 -8.91
N ASN A 60 -0.53 -2.02 -10.08
CA ASN A 60 0.62 -2.56 -10.83
C ASN A 60 1.51 -1.44 -11.36
N GLU A 61 0.93 -0.35 -11.84
CA GLU A 61 1.68 0.81 -12.33
C GLU A 61 2.51 1.43 -11.21
N GLN A 62 1.89 1.67 -10.05
CA GLN A 62 2.59 2.18 -8.88
C GLN A 62 3.71 1.23 -8.42
N ILE A 63 3.44 -0.07 -8.32
CA ILE A 63 4.48 -1.05 -7.95
C ILE A 63 5.61 -1.08 -8.98
N ALA A 64 5.32 -0.96 -10.27
CA ALA A 64 6.33 -0.93 -11.34
C ALA A 64 7.19 0.34 -11.28
N GLU A 65 6.60 1.51 -11.01
CA GLU A 65 7.29 2.80 -11.01
C GLU A 65 8.13 3.02 -9.74
N LYS A 66 7.54 2.80 -8.56
CA LYS A 66 8.17 3.12 -7.26
C LYS A 66 8.41 1.92 -6.36
N GLY A 67 7.87 0.75 -6.69
CA GLY A 67 8.06 -0.48 -5.91
C GLY A 67 7.03 -0.76 -4.83
N TYR A 68 6.01 0.08 -4.71
CA TYR A 68 4.94 0.03 -3.74
C TYR A 68 3.72 0.77 -4.29
N ALA A 69 2.55 0.61 -3.69
CA ALA A 69 1.37 1.41 -4.00
C ALA A 69 0.81 2.07 -2.74
N VAL A 70 0.12 3.19 -2.89
CA VAL A 70 -0.46 3.95 -1.78
C VAL A 70 -1.88 4.40 -2.16
N THR A 71 -2.72 4.65 -1.15
CA THR A 71 -4.04 5.27 -1.31
C THR A 71 -3.96 6.45 -2.27
N ALA A 72 -4.90 6.54 -3.22
CA ALA A 72 -5.01 7.70 -4.08
C ALA A 72 -5.34 8.94 -3.21
N LEU A 73 -4.45 9.94 -3.23
CA LEU A 73 -4.75 11.24 -2.66
C LEU A 73 -5.68 11.96 -3.64
N HIS A 74 -6.99 11.86 -3.41
CA HIS A 74 -8.01 12.66 -4.09
C HIS A 74 -8.18 14.03 -3.40
#